data_AF-A0A936YQE8-F1
#
_entry.id   AF-A0A936YQE8-F1
#
_cell.length_a   1.000
_cell.length_b   1.000
_cell.length_c   1.000
_cell.angle_alpha   90.00
_cell.angle_beta   90.00
_cell.angle_gamma   90.00
#
_symmetry.space_group_name_H-M   'P 1'
#
loop_
_entity.id
_entity.type
_entity.pdbx_description
1 polymer ?
#
loop_
_entity_poly.entity_id
_entity_poly.type
_entity_poly.pdbx_seq_one_letter_code
_entity_poly.pdbx_strand_id
1 'polypeptide(L)'
;MAERRRRTLHSFQASYLKSEIESGSVVRSKHALQQLCKMFRNGVVLQQDDRIGMEIAILGVLSSALSDEKVRRWALAALTYVGRKEVSRNAVLRAISDYPDEPQVLAAAIATIFKFDGSAAQKLISHHGACTAEMIALSALQTTNPRQLDLSNLRVNIETAEPVPLKLALVLVGLDRSPENVFDPRHSNAEIVKALGMHHEPIVSQYSVWAAAENPSLGIGDIGINVNDLAIQPPNVRSYVYRLYAEDSSLSTQRHEVIVQGSNDQDIEARLGLAIGLRENYYDGLEGITVDWFHDEDDPTVGAHVLDHIIAQAAKLATYEKIAIEHYEFASNDMKKRARMEASAAGTKIYSDFKRISIEQEAGLFGLSGGNVTNNNFVNHGTVQGAISQSGKAVNEGDMQVSLTQAQIQDAWKVLDGVVTEIDAVPLSDEIKGEVRAAVTDARAQTDKLTLGGVVGILEKAEKGLQAVSGMAEHAKKIGTMIVALSAFS
;
A
#
# COMPACT_ATOMS: atom_id res chain seq x y z
N MET A 1 -8.31 4.95 26.07
CA MET A 1 -7.30 5.39 25.07
C MET A 1 -7.25 6.90 25.09
N ALA A 2 -6.14 7.48 25.56
CA ALA A 2 -5.89 8.90 25.34
C ALA A 2 -5.98 9.19 23.84
N GLU A 3 -6.60 10.31 23.48
CA GLU A 3 -6.82 10.74 22.10
C GLU A 3 -5.46 11.01 21.43
N ARG A 4 -4.78 9.94 20.96
CA ARG A 4 -3.58 10.05 20.14
C ARG A 4 -3.98 10.89 18.94
N ARG A 5 -3.48 12.12 18.88
CA ARG A 5 -3.71 13.05 17.76
C ARG A 5 -3.50 12.27 16.46
N ARG A 6 -4.55 12.19 15.64
CA ARG A 6 -4.48 11.53 14.33
C ARG A 6 -3.35 12.18 13.54
N ARG A 7 -2.31 11.41 13.24
CA ARG A 7 -1.20 11.87 12.42
C ARG A 7 -1.59 11.65 10.97
N THR A 8 -1.54 12.68 10.14
CA THR A 8 -1.79 12.53 8.70
C THR A 8 -0.52 12.02 8.04
N LEU A 9 -0.63 11.01 7.18
CA LEU A 9 0.49 10.56 6.34
C LEU A 9 0.83 11.66 5.34
N HIS A 10 2.11 11.99 5.21
CA HIS A 10 2.55 12.97 4.23
C HIS A 10 2.27 12.45 2.80
N SER A 11 1.70 13.27 1.92
CA SER A 11 1.29 12.82 0.58
C SER A 11 2.43 12.23 -0.23
N PHE A 12 3.65 12.76 -0.07
CA PHE A 12 4.84 12.17 -0.70
C PHE A 12 5.10 10.72 -0.24
N GLN A 13 4.96 10.44 1.06
CA GLN A 13 5.11 9.09 1.61
C GLN A 13 3.97 8.18 1.15
N ALA A 14 2.75 8.72 1.02
CA ALA A 14 1.61 8.01 0.44
C ALA A 14 1.87 7.62 -1.02
N SER A 15 2.35 8.55 -1.85
CA SER A 15 2.72 8.32 -3.24
C SER A 15 3.84 7.30 -3.38
N TYR A 16 4.86 7.36 -2.52
CA TYR A 16 5.93 6.35 -2.48
C TYR A 16 5.36 4.96 -2.20
N LEU A 17 4.60 4.79 -1.11
CA LEU A 17 3.97 3.50 -0.78
C LEU A 17 3.06 3.00 -1.91
N LYS A 18 2.29 3.89 -2.54
CA LYS A 18 1.46 3.55 -3.70
C LYS A 18 2.31 3.01 -4.84
N SER A 19 3.43 3.67 -5.17
CA SER A 19 4.33 3.23 -6.23
C SER A 19 5.01 1.88 -5.94
N GLU A 20 5.31 1.59 -4.67
CA GLU A 20 5.84 0.30 -4.24
C GLU A 20 4.78 -0.81 -4.38
N ILE A 21 3.53 -0.52 -4.02
CA ILE A 21 2.38 -1.41 -4.21
C ILE A 21 2.20 -1.72 -5.70
N GLU A 22 2.22 -0.70 -6.56
CA GLU A 22 2.02 -0.81 -8.01
C GLU A 22 3.25 -1.31 -8.78
N SER A 23 4.37 -1.61 -8.10
CA SER A 23 5.65 -1.90 -8.74
C SER A 23 5.71 -3.20 -9.55
N GLY A 24 4.71 -4.09 -9.39
CA GLY A 24 4.71 -5.43 -9.97
C GLY A 24 5.65 -6.42 -9.25
N SER A 25 6.40 -5.98 -8.24
CA SER A 25 7.27 -6.85 -7.44
C SER A 25 6.53 -7.32 -6.19
N VAL A 26 6.31 -8.64 -6.09
CA VAL A 26 5.64 -9.30 -4.94
C VAL A 26 6.28 -8.88 -3.61
N VAL A 27 7.61 -8.82 -3.56
CA VAL A 27 8.36 -8.46 -2.35
C VAL A 27 8.06 -7.00 -1.96
N ARG A 28 8.20 -6.06 -2.90
CA ARG A 28 8.00 -4.62 -2.66
C ARG A 28 6.55 -4.32 -2.29
N SER A 29 5.59 -4.87 -3.04
CA SER A 29 4.16 -4.70 -2.75
C SER A 29 3.80 -5.25 -1.36
N LYS A 30 4.29 -6.44 -0.99
CA LYS A 30 4.09 -7.02 0.35
C LYS A 30 4.63 -6.09 1.45
N HIS A 31 5.85 -5.60 1.32
CA HIS A 31 6.47 -4.72 2.32
C HIS A 31 5.72 -3.39 2.45
N ALA A 32 5.33 -2.77 1.33
CA ALA A 32 4.57 -1.53 1.34
C ALA A 32 3.18 -1.70 1.97
N LEU A 33 2.47 -2.80 1.67
CA LEU A 33 1.19 -3.12 2.30
C LEU A 33 1.33 -3.37 3.81
N GLN A 34 2.38 -4.08 4.23
CA GLN A 34 2.71 -4.30 5.65
C GLN A 34 2.95 -2.98 6.38
N GLN A 35 3.76 -2.10 5.80
CA GLN A 35 4.08 -0.80 6.36
C GLN A 35 2.83 0.08 6.46
N LEU A 36 2.01 0.11 5.41
CA LEU A 36 0.74 0.84 5.39
C LEU A 36 -0.19 0.35 6.51
N CYS A 37 -0.36 -0.97 6.65
CA CYS A 37 -1.17 -1.54 7.72
C CYS A 37 -0.62 -1.17 9.11
N LYS A 38 0.71 -1.23 9.33
CA LYS A 38 1.33 -0.83 10.61
C LYS A 38 1.08 0.65 10.91
N MET A 39 1.22 1.53 9.92
CA MET A 39 0.92 2.96 10.07
C MET A 39 -0.52 3.21 10.50
N PHE A 40 -1.49 2.56 9.86
CA PHE A 40 -2.90 2.69 10.22
C PHE A 40 -3.22 2.18 11.63
N ARG A 41 -2.63 1.05 12.04
CA ARG A 41 -2.76 0.55 13.42
C ARG A 41 -2.22 1.55 14.43
N ASN A 42 -1.16 2.27 14.08
CA ASN A 42 -0.57 3.33 14.90
C ASN A 42 -1.36 4.65 14.88
N GLY A 43 -2.52 4.69 14.21
CA GLY A 43 -3.41 5.86 14.17
C GLY A 43 -3.06 6.88 13.08
N VAL A 44 -2.22 6.50 12.11
CA VAL A 44 -1.97 7.33 10.93
C VAL A 44 -3.20 7.30 10.01
N VAL A 45 -3.52 8.43 9.39
CA VAL A 45 -4.62 8.56 8.43
C VAL A 45 -4.13 9.12 7.10
N LEU A 46 -4.71 8.66 5.99
CA LEU A 46 -4.47 9.23 4.67
C LEU A 46 -5.31 10.49 4.45
N GLN A 47 -4.82 11.40 3.61
CA GLN A 47 -5.65 12.44 3.04
C GLN A 47 -6.72 11.81 2.12
N GLN A 48 -7.81 12.54 1.87
CA GLN A 48 -8.93 12.00 1.10
C GLN A 48 -8.52 11.59 -0.32
N ASP A 49 -7.72 12.40 -1.00
CA ASP A 49 -7.27 12.13 -2.38
C ASP A 49 -6.29 10.96 -2.42
N ASP A 50 -5.32 10.94 -1.48
CA ASP A 50 -4.38 9.84 -1.31
C ASP A 50 -5.09 8.51 -1.02
N ARG A 51 -6.19 8.55 -0.24
CA ARG A 51 -6.98 7.36 0.10
C ARG A 51 -7.60 6.72 -1.14
N ILE A 52 -8.14 7.52 -2.07
CA ILE A 52 -8.77 6.99 -3.29
C ILE A 52 -7.70 6.34 -4.17
N GLY A 53 -6.59 7.02 -4.41
CA GLY A 53 -5.49 6.47 -5.19
C GLY A 53 -4.90 5.19 -4.59
N MET A 54 -4.77 5.16 -3.26
CA MET A 54 -4.28 3.99 -2.53
C MET A 54 -5.27 2.81 -2.61
N GLU A 55 -6.58 3.04 -2.46
CA GLU A 55 -7.59 2.00 -2.62
C GLU A 55 -7.52 1.34 -3.99
N ILE A 56 -7.42 2.14 -5.05
CA ILE A 56 -7.32 1.65 -6.43
C ILE A 56 -6.06 0.79 -6.62
N ALA A 57 -4.91 1.26 -6.10
CA ALA A 57 -3.65 0.50 -6.16
C ALA A 57 -3.77 -0.86 -5.46
N ILE A 58 -4.36 -0.89 -4.26
CA ILE A 58 -4.55 -2.12 -3.49
C ILE A 58 -5.48 -3.09 -4.24
N LEU A 59 -6.59 -2.59 -4.82
CA LEU A 59 -7.51 -3.41 -5.62
C LEU A 59 -6.84 -3.97 -6.88
N GLY A 60 -6.00 -3.16 -7.54
CA GLY A 60 -5.22 -3.58 -8.71
C GLY A 60 -4.27 -4.73 -8.37
N VAL A 61 -3.55 -4.63 -7.26
CA VAL A 61 -2.67 -5.71 -6.79
C VAL A 61 -3.44 -6.95 -6.35
N LEU A 62 -4.56 -6.78 -5.63
CA LEU A 62 -5.42 -7.91 -5.21
C LEU A 62 -5.94 -8.71 -6.42
N SER A 63 -6.23 -8.02 -7.53
CA SER A 63 -6.77 -8.62 -8.76
C SER A 63 -5.69 -9.08 -9.74
N SER A 64 -4.41 -8.83 -9.43
CA SER A 64 -3.30 -9.15 -10.32
C SER A 64 -3.02 -10.65 -10.35
N ALA A 65 -2.83 -11.21 -11.54
CA ALA A 65 -2.42 -12.60 -11.73
C ALA A 65 -1.03 -12.91 -11.13
N LEU A 66 -0.21 -11.87 -10.91
CA LEU A 66 1.13 -12.00 -10.30
C LEU A 66 1.09 -11.93 -8.76
N SER A 67 -0.09 -11.72 -8.15
CA SER A 67 -0.20 -11.70 -6.70
C SER A 67 -0.01 -13.11 -6.15
N ASP A 68 0.83 -13.25 -5.13
CA ASP A 68 0.90 -14.47 -4.31
C ASP A 68 -0.11 -14.39 -3.13
N GLU A 69 -0.22 -15.48 -2.36
CA GLU A 69 -1.09 -15.56 -1.17
C GLU A 69 -0.76 -14.44 -0.17
N LYS A 70 0.53 -14.16 0.05
CA LYS A 70 0.99 -13.18 1.06
C LYS A 70 0.57 -11.76 0.66
N VAL A 71 0.72 -11.39 -0.61
CA VAL A 71 0.31 -10.09 -1.14
C VAL A 71 -1.21 -9.96 -1.11
N ARG A 72 -1.98 -10.98 -1.55
CA ARG A 72 -3.45 -10.97 -1.46
C ARG A 72 -3.93 -10.73 -0.03
N ARG A 73 -3.36 -11.47 0.91
CA ARG A 73 -3.67 -11.34 2.34
C ARG A 73 -3.43 -9.92 2.84
N TRP A 74 -2.26 -9.34 2.54
CA TRP A 74 -1.94 -7.99 2.99
C TRP A 74 -2.72 -6.91 2.25
N ALA A 75 -3.11 -7.13 0.99
CA ALA A 75 -3.99 -6.25 0.25
C ALA A 75 -5.37 -6.17 0.90
N LEU A 76 -5.96 -7.33 1.23
CA LEU A 76 -7.22 -7.40 1.98
C LEU A 76 -7.11 -6.74 3.37
N ALA A 77 -6.04 -7.03 4.10
CA ALA A 77 -5.78 -6.37 5.39
C ALA A 77 -5.66 -4.83 5.24
N ALA A 78 -5.07 -4.33 4.15
CA ALA A 78 -5.00 -2.89 3.87
C ALA A 78 -6.37 -2.29 3.52
N LEU A 79 -7.22 -3.02 2.78
CA LEU A 79 -8.60 -2.60 2.46
C LEU A 79 -9.47 -2.45 3.70
N THR A 80 -9.19 -3.18 4.79
CA THR A 80 -9.87 -2.95 6.08
C THR A 80 -9.71 -1.50 6.58
N TYR A 81 -8.60 -0.84 6.28
CA TYR A 81 -8.30 0.52 6.72
C TYR A 81 -8.61 1.58 5.64
N VAL A 82 -8.22 1.31 4.40
CA VAL A 82 -8.31 2.27 3.29
C VAL A 82 -9.61 2.13 2.51
N GLY A 83 -10.15 0.91 2.41
CA GLY A 83 -11.27 0.58 1.55
C GLY A 83 -12.56 1.32 1.91
N ARG A 84 -13.33 1.62 0.88
CA ARG A 84 -14.72 2.08 0.94
C ARG A 84 -15.63 0.91 0.61
N LYS A 85 -16.70 0.77 1.38
CA LYS A 85 -17.65 -0.34 1.25
C LYS A 85 -18.22 -0.42 -0.16
N GLU A 86 -18.54 0.71 -0.75
CA GLU A 86 -19.22 0.82 -2.04
C GLU A 86 -18.34 0.34 -3.20
N VAL A 87 -17.02 0.42 -3.04
CA VAL A 87 -16.02 0.12 -4.09
C VAL A 87 -15.37 -1.24 -3.84
N SER A 88 -14.88 -1.48 -2.64
CA SER A 88 -14.01 -2.62 -2.33
C SER A 88 -14.77 -3.91 -2.00
N ARG A 89 -16.04 -3.82 -1.58
CA ARG A 89 -16.79 -4.97 -1.03
C ARG A 89 -16.89 -6.15 -1.99
N ASN A 90 -17.14 -5.91 -3.27
CA ASN A 90 -17.29 -7.00 -4.25
C ASN A 90 -15.96 -7.73 -4.51
N ALA A 91 -14.84 -7.00 -4.50
CA ALA A 91 -13.52 -7.61 -4.64
C ALA A 91 -13.19 -8.50 -3.43
N VAL A 92 -13.56 -8.08 -2.22
CA VAL A 92 -13.39 -8.87 -0.99
C VAL A 92 -14.23 -10.15 -1.02
N LEU A 93 -15.50 -10.07 -1.43
CA LEU A 93 -16.36 -11.25 -1.57
C LEU A 93 -15.85 -12.21 -2.65
N ARG A 94 -15.35 -11.67 -3.76
CA ARG A 94 -14.71 -12.47 -4.80
C ARG A 94 -13.49 -13.21 -4.26
N ALA A 95 -12.64 -12.56 -3.47
CA ALA A 95 -11.48 -13.22 -2.87
C ALA A 95 -11.86 -14.41 -1.96
N ILE A 96 -13.01 -14.36 -1.27
CA ILE A 96 -13.54 -15.51 -0.49
C ILE A 96 -13.91 -16.68 -1.41
N SER A 97 -14.40 -16.38 -2.61
CA SER A 97 -14.87 -17.39 -3.58
C SER A 97 -13.72 -17.98 -4.39
N ASP A 98 -12.76 -17.14 -4.78
CA ASP A 98 -11.66 -17.49 -5.68
C ASP A 98 -10.51 -18.20 -4.96
N TYR A 99 -10.36 -17.99 -3.65
CA TYR A 99 -9.24 -18.54 -2.85
C TYR A 99 -9.71 -19.32 -1.61
N PRO A 100 -10.57 -20.35 -1.76
CA PRO A 100 -11.09 -21.12 -0.62
C PRO A 100 -10.02 -21.94 0.11
N ASP A 101 -8.92 -22.29 -0.58
CA ASP A 101 -7.84 -23.10 -0.03
C ASP A 101 -6.71 -22.25 0.62
N GLU A 102 -6.86 -20.93 0.63
CA GLU A 102 -5.88 -19.99 1.20
C GLU A 102 -6.40 -19.42 2.53
N PRO A 103 -6.21 -20.13 3.67
CA PRO A 103 -6.84 -19.76 4.94
C PRO A 103 -6.45 -18.36 5.41
N GLN A 104 -5.26 -17.88 5.07
CA GLN A 104 -4.85 -16.54 5.47
C GLN A 104 -5.53 -15.44 4.65
N VAL A 105 -5.76 -15.69 3.36
CA VAL A 105 -6.51 -14.79 2.48
C VAL A 105 -7.97 -14.74 2.90
N LEU A 106 -8.56 -15.91 3.16
CA LEU A 106 -9.91 -16.01 3.73
C LEU A 106 -10.04 -15.23 5.04
N ALA A 107 -9.11 -15.41 5.99
CA ALA A 107 -9.16 -14.70 7.27
C ALA A 107 -9.11 -13.17 7.09
N ALA A 108 -8.23 -12.67 6.22
CA ALA A 108 -8.14 -11.24 5.93
C ALA A 108 -9.40 -10.71 5.20
N ALA A 109 -9.99 -11.50 4.29
CA ALA A 109 -11.23 -11.14 3.62
C ALA A 109 -12.41 -11.10 4.60
N ILE A 110 -12.52 -12.09 5.50
CA ILE A 110 -13.52 -12.15 6.57
C ILE A 110 -13.40 -10.91 7.46
N ALA A 111 -12.21 -10.60 7.95
CA ALA A 111 -11.97 -9.42 8.76
C ALA A 111 -12.43 -8.13 8.05
N THR A 112 -12.16 -8.03 6.74
CA THR A 112 -12.53 -6.87 5.91
C THR A 112 -14.04 -6.77 5.68
N ILE A 113 -14.73 -7.88 5.41
CA ILE A 113 -16.18 -7.84 5.19
C ILE A 113 -16.93 -7.56 6.49
N PHE A 114 -16.46 -8.06 7.64
CA PHE A 114 -17.00 -7.69 8.96
C PHE A 114 -16.81 -6.20 9.25
N LYS A 115 -15.71 -5.61 8.79
CA LYS A 115 -15.50 -4.16 8.87
C LYS A 115 -16.52 -3.37 8.05
N PHE A 116 -16.92 -3.86 6.87
CA PHE A 116 -17.87 -3.18 5.97
C PHE A 116 -19.35 -3.42 6.31
N ASP A 117 -19.70 -4.64 6.71
CA ASP A 117 -21.08 -5.10 6.84
C ASP A 117 -21.49 -5.37 8.30
N GLY A 118 -20.55 -5.35 9.24
CA GLY A 118 -20.84 -5.65 10.65
C GLY A 118 -21.40 -7.06 10.81
N SER A 119 -22.43 -7.22 11.63
CA SER A 119 -23.07 -8.51 11.89
C SER A 119 -23.78 -9.12 10.66
N ALA A 120 -24.09 -8.32 9.63
CA ALA A 120 -24.63 -8.85 8.38
C ALA A 120 -23.61 -9.72 7.62
N ALA A 121 -22.30 -9.53 7.86
CA ALA A 121 -21.24 -10.33 7.26
C ALA A 121 -21.35 -11.83 7.60
N GLN A 122 -21.80 -12.16 8.81
CA GLN A 122 -21.92 -13.55 9.26
C GLN A 122 -22.81 -14.38 8.32
N LYS A 123 -23.98 -13.84 7.94
CA LYS A 123 -24.90 -14.54 7.04
C LYS A 123 -24.28 -14.75 5.66
N LEU A 124 -23.54 -13.78 5.16
CA LEU A 124 -22.89 -13.84 3.85
C LEU A 124 -21.81 -14.93 3.81
N ILE A 125 -20.95 -14.98 4.85
CA ILE A 125 -19.83 -15.92 4.90
C ILE A 125 -20.30 -17.34 5.19
N SER A 126 -21.31 -17.52 6.06
CA SER A 126 -21.81 -18.86 6.41
C SER A 126 -22.33 -19.67 5.21
N HIS A 127 -22.66 -19.02 4.09
CA HIS A 127 -23.05 -19.70 2.85
C HIS A 127 -21.86 -20.24 2.04
N HIS A 128 -20.62 -19.82 2.32
CA HIS A 128 -19.45 -20.16 1.51
C HIS A 128 -18.79 -21.51 1.85
N GLY A 129 -19.17 -22.20 2.93
CA GLY A 129 -18.76 -23.57 3.26
C GLY A 129 -17.27 -23.80 3.56
N ALA A 130 -16.36 -22.92 3.12
CA ALA A 130 -14.91 -23.05 3.23
C ALA A 130 -14.35 -22.60 4.59
N CYS A 131 -15.15 -22.00 5.46
CA CYS A 131 -14.68 -21.38 6.70
C CYS A 131 -15.30 -22.04 7.93
N THR A 132 -14.47 -22.46 8.87
CA THR A 132 -14.94 -22.95 10.18
C THR A 132 -15.51 -21.81 11.02
N ALA A 133 -16.42 -22.13 11.95
CA ALA A 133 -16.98 -21.11 12.86
C ALA A 133 -15.89 -20.40 13.69
N GLU A 134 -14.88 -21.16 14.13
CA GLU A 134 -13.71 -20.65 14.85
C GLU A 134 -12.93 -19.64 14.00
N MET A 135 -12.62 -19.98 12.74
CA MET A 135 -11.91 -19.09 11.84
C MET A 135 -12.69 -17.79 11.57
N ILE A 136 -14.01 -17.88 11.39
CA ILE A 136 -14.87 -16.71 11.21
C ILE A 136 -14.82 -15.82 12.45
N ALA A 137 -14.97 -16.39 13.65
CA ALA A 137 -14.95 -15.65 14.91
C ALA A 137 -13.60 -14.95 15.15
N LEU A 138 -12.48 -15.68 15.01
CA LEU A 138 -11.14 -15.12 15.18
C LEU A 138 -10.83 -14.03 14.15
N SER A 139 -11.28 -14.20 12.90
CA SER A 139 -11.07 -13.22 11.84
C SER A 139 -11.92 -11.96 12.05
N ALA A 140 -13.19 -12.12 12.44
CA ALA A 140 -14.10 -11.01 12.71
C ALA A 140 -13.62 -10.15 13.89
N LEU A 141 -13.05 -10.76 14.94
CA LEU A 141 -12.51 -10.06 16.10
C LEU A 141 -11.38 -9.07 15.75
N GLN A 142 -10.70 -9.24 14.61
CA GLN A 142 -9.65 -8.31 14.17
C GLN A 142 -10.20 -6.91 13.88
N THR A 143 -11.49 -6.78 13.52
CA THR A 143 -12.09 -5.52 13.08
C THR A 143 -13.35 -5.12 13.84
N THR A 144 -14.08 -6.10 14.39
CA THR A 144 -15.37 -5.93 15.07
C THR A 144 -15.23 -6.01 16.60
N ASN A 145 -16.10 -5.32 17.33
CA ASN A 145 -16.12 -5.38 18.79
C ASN A 145 -16.61 -6.77 19.25
N PRO A 146 -15.96 -7.42 20.24
CA PRO A 146 -16.39 -8.72 20.76
C PRO A 146 -17.87 -8.81 21.13
N ARG A 147 -18.47 -7.72 21.64
CA ARG A 147 -19.89 -7.67 22.03
C ARG A 147 -20.89 -7.80 20.87
N GLN A 148 -20.42 -7.64 19.63
CA GLN A 148 -21.24 -7.73 18.42
C GLN A 148 -21.14 -9.11 17.76
N LEU A 149 -20.35 -10.01 18.32
CA LEU A 149 -20.08 -11.35 17.80
C LEU A 149 -20.60 -12.40 18.79
N ASP A 150 -21.01 -13.55 18.26
CA ASP A 150 -21.26 -14.74 19.08
C ASP A 150 -19.93 -15.46 19.30
N LEU A 151 -19.41 -15.37 20.53
CA LEU A 151 -18.14 -15.96 20.94
C LEU A 151 -18.33 -17.13 21.92
N SER A 152 -19.58 -17.59 22.12
CA SER A 152 -19.92 -18.60 23.14
C SER A 152 -19.13 -19.90 23.01
N ASN A 153 -18.74 -20.24 21.78
CA ASN A 153 -18.00 -21.46 21.44
C ASN A 153 -16.54 -21.21 21.06
N LEU A 154 -16.03 -19.98 21.17
CA LEU A 154 -14.66 -19.67 20.80
C LEU A 154 -13.70 -20.10 21.93
N ARG A 155 -12.99 -21.20 21.71
CA ARG A 155 -11.89 -21.66 22.57
C ARG A 155 -10.78 -22.25 21.72
N VAL A 156 -9.59 -21.67 21.79
CA VAL A 156 -8.42 -22.15 21.05
C VAL A 156 -7.53 -22.95 21.99
N ASN A 157 -7.62 -24.28 21.92
CA ASN A 157 -6.77 -25.15 22.74
C ASN A 157 -5.34 -25.19 22.19
N ILE A 158 -4.38 -24.63 22.93
CA ILE A 158 -2.99 -24.52 22.47
C ILE A 158 -2.27 -25.84 22.23
N GLU A 159 -2.72 -26.93 22.86
CA GLU A 159 -2.10 -28.26 22.75
C GLU A 159 -2.56 -29.02 21.51
N THR A 160 -3.77 -28.69 21.00
CA THR A 160 -4.43 -29.50 19.95
C THR A 160 -4.89 -28.69 18.75
N ALA A 161 -4.86 -27.35 18.82
CA ALA A 161 -5.31 -26.51 17.73
C ALA A 161 -4.31 -26.53 16.57
N GLU A 162 -4.85 -26.50 15.36
CA GLU A 162 -4.06 -26.38 14.15
C GLU A 162 -3.31 -25.03 14.11
N PRO A 163 -2.23 -24.92 13.31
CA PRO A 163 -1.41 -23.71 13.27
C PRO A 163 -2.16 -22.44 12.85
N VAL A 164 -3.22 -22.58 12.04
CA VAL A 164 -4.01 -21.43 11.54
C VAL A 164 -4.82 -20.75 12.66
N PRO A 165 -5.69 -21.46 13.42
CA PRO A 165 -6.35 -20.88 14.60
C PRO A 165 -5.38 -20.26 15.60
N LEU A 166 -4.27 -20.93 15.93
CA LEU A 166 -3.25 -20.41 16.86
C LEU A 166 -2.67 -19.09 16.36
N LYS A 167 -2.29 -19.04 15.09
CA LYS A 167 -1.81 -17.83 14.45
C LYS A 167 -2.84 -16.70 14.48
N LEU A 168 -4.11 -16.98 14.17
CA LEU A 168 -5.16 -15.96 14.19
C LEU A 168 -5.40 -15.41 15.60
N ALA A 169 -5.36 -16.28 16.61
CA ALA A 169 -5.46 -15.87 18.00
C ALA A 169 -4.26 -15.01 18.44
N LEU A 170 -3.04 -15.38 18.04
CA LEU A 170 -1.83 -14.55 18.23
C LEU A 170 -1.94 -13.20 17.51
N VAL A 171 -2.55 -13.16 16.32
CA VAL A 171 -2.87 -11.89 15.63
C VAL A 171 -3.78 -11.02 16.50
N LEU A 172 -4.83 -11.58 17.09
CA LEU A 172 -5.72 -10.83 18.00
C LEU A 172 -5.01 -10.31 19.24
N VAL A 173 -4.09 -11.09 19.81
CA VAL A 173 -3.27 -10.63 20.93
C VAL A 173 -2.39 -9.46 20.49
N GLY A 174 -1.66 -9.58 19.37
CA GLY A 174 -0.82 -8.49 18.87
C GLY A 174 -1.59 -7.21 18.52
N LEU A 175 -2.85 -7.34 18.08
CA LEU A 175 -3.73 -6.20 17.80
C LEU A 175 -4.38 -5.60 19.05
N ASP A 176 -4.13 -6.15 20.24
CA ASP A 176 -4.80 -5.80 21.50
C ASP A 176 -6.34 -5.87 21.39
N ARG A 177 -6.81 -6.90 20.69
CA ARG A 177 -8.24 -7.18 20.43
C ARG A 177 -8.71 -8.54 20.91
N SER A 178 -7.78 -9.33 21.44
CA SER A 178 -8.09 -10.64 22.00
C SER A 178 -9.00 -10.49 23.22
N PRO A 179 -10.09 -11.25 23.32
CA PRO A 179 -10.78 -11.45 24.60
C PRO A 179 -9.77 -11.91 25.68
N GLU A 180 -10.02 -11.54 26.93
CA GLU A 180 -9.28 -12.11 28.05
C GLU A 180 -9.44 -13.64 28.00
N ASN A 181 -8.31 -14.35 28.15
CA ASN A 181 -8.29 -15.80 28.28
C ASN A 181 -8.85 -16.55 27.06
N VAL A 182 -8.60 -16.05 25.84
CA VAL A 182 -9.09 -16.69 24.58
C VAL A 182 -8.56 -18.12 24.39
N PHE A 183 -7.40 -18.41 24.96
CA PHE A 183 -6.72 -19.70 24.88
C PHE A 183 -7.10 -20.63 26.04
N ASP A 184 -6.99 -20.13 27.29
CA ASP A 184 -7.32 -20.90 28.49
C ASP A 184 -7.87 -19.96 29.58
N PRO A 185 -9.00 -20.28 30.24
CA PRO A 185 -9.56 -19.50 31.35
C PRO A 185 -8.63 -19.23 32.54
N ARG A 186 -7.57 -20.04 32.70
CA ARG A 186 -6.63 -19.99 33.83
C ARG A 186 -5.35 -19.22 33.54
N HIS A 187 -5.05 -18.98 32.26
CA HIS A 187 -3.80 -18.36 31.84
C HIS A 187 -4.08 -17.06 31.11
N SER A 188 -3.29 -16.04 31.43
CA SER A 188 -3.31 -14.79 30.69
C SER A 188 -2.85 -14.99 29.25
N ASN A 189 -3.30 -14.12 28.35
CA ASN A 189 -2.83 -14.14 26.97
C ASN A 189 -1.30 -13.97 26.87
N ALA A 190 -0.67 -13.23 27.80
CA ALA A 190 0.78 -13.05 27.86
C ALA A 190 1.53 -14.35 28.18
N GLU A 191 1.08 -15.11 29.19
CA GLU A 191 1.64 -16.42 29.53
C GLU A 191 1.56 -17.40 28.36
N ILE A 192 0.47 -17.35 27.60
CA ILE A 192 0.27 -18.21 26.44
C ILE A 192 1.14 -17.78 25.25
N VAL A 193 1.26 -16.48 24.98
CA VAL A 193 2.21 -15.96 23.98
C VAL A 193 3.62 -16.48 24.30
N LYS A 194 4.02 -16.42 25.57
CA LYS A 194 5.30 -16.93 26.04
C LYS A 194 5.47 -18.43 25.81
N ALA A 195 4.46 -19.23 26.11
CA ALA A 195 4.49 -20.67 25.87
C ALA A 195 4.60 -21.00 24.36
N LEU A 196 3.85 -20.29 23.52
CA LEU A 196 3.84 -20.46 22.06
C LEU A 196 5.13 -19.97 21.38
N GLY A 197 5.97 -19.20 22.08
CA GLY A 197 7.32 -18.82 21.65
C GLY A 197 8.20 -20.00 21.23
N MET A 198 8.06 -21.12 21.93
CA MET A 198 8.84 -22.34 21.70
C MET A 198 8.05 -23.42 20.95
N HIS A 199 6.96 -23.04 20.27
CA HIS A 199 6.12 -23.98 19.54
C HIS A 199 6.89 -24.63 18.39
N HIS A 200 6.66 -25.93 18.16
CA HIS A 200 7.36 -26.71 17.15
C HIS A 200 7.11 -26.22 15.72
N GLU A 201 5.91 -25.69 15.45
CA GLU A 201 5.60 -25.01 14.18
C GLU A 201 6.20 -23.60 14.11
N PRO A 202 7.14 -23.32 13.19
CA PRO A 202 7.82 -22.03 13.09
C PRO A 202 6.89 -20.83 12.88
N ILE A 203 5.75 -21.05 12.21
CA ILE A 203 4.77 -19.98 11.96
C ILE A 203 4.08 -19.53 13.26
N VAL A 204 3.86 -20.45 14.20
CA VAL A 204 3.24 -20.13 15.49
C VAL A 204 4.24 -19.37 16.37
N SER A 205 5.48 -19.87 16.46
CA SER A 205 6.58 -19.19 17.15
C SER A 205 6.79 -17.78 16.59
N GLN A 206 6.87 -17.64 15.26
CA GLN A 206 6.99 -16.32 14.61
C GLN A 206 5.85 -15.36 15.01
N TYR A 207 4.60 -15.82 15.01
CA TYR A 207 3.46 -14.96 15.36
C TYR A 207 3.36 -14.65 16.85
N SER A 208 3.97 -15.47 17.72
CA SER A 208 4.08 -15.14 19.15
C SER A 208 5.01 -13.95 19.36
N VAL A 209 6.16 -13.92 18.68
CA VAL A 209 7.09 -12.79 18.71
C VAL A 209 6.47 -11.56 18.05
N TRP A 210 5.76 -11.73 16.93
CA TRP A 210 5.00 -10.66 16.29
C TRP A 210 3.95 -10.06 17.25
N ALA A 211 3.23 -10.91 18.00
CA ALA A 211 2.23 -10.45 18.96
C ALA A 211 2.86 -9.61 20.08
N ALA A 212 4.01 -10.03 20.59
CA ALA A 212 4.76 -9.25 21.58
C ALA A 212 5.28 -7.92 21.02
N ALA A 213 5.69 -7.88 19.75
CA ALA A 213 6.19 -6.67 19.10
C ALA A 213 5.09 -5.65 18.76
N GLU A 214 3.86 -6.10 18.52
CA GLU A 214 2.77 -5.21 18.11
C GLU A 214 1.84 -4.83 19.27
N ASN A 215 1.73 -5.65 20.32
CA ASN A 215 0.91 -5.33 21.49
C ASN A 215 1.63 -4.35 22.43
N PRO A 216 1.06 -3.16 22.74
CA PRO A 216 1.68 -2.18 23.63
C PRO A 216 1.90 -2.62 25.08
N SER A 217 1.24 -3.69 25.51
CA SER A 217 1.29 -4.25 26.87
C SER A 217 2.23 -5.46 26.98
N LEU A 218 2.80 -5.92 25.87
CA LEU A 218 3.76 -7.01 25.82
C LEU A 218 5.14 -6.46 25.43
N GLY A 219 6.18 -7.26 25.67
CA GLY A 219 7.52 -6.93 25.24
C GLY A 219 8.45 -8.13 25.24
N ILE A 220 9.75 -7.85 25.38
CA ILE A 220 10.82 -8.84 25.34
C ILE A 220 10.63 -9.96 26.39
N GLY A 221 10.07 -9.66 27.56
CA GLY A 221 9.84 -10.64 28.62
C GLY A 221 8.81 -11.73 28.30
N ASP A 222 8.00 -11.52 27.25
CA ASP A 222 6.83 -12.32 26.91
C ASP A 222 7.03 -13.26 25.73
N ILE A 223 8.16 -13.20 25.01
CA ILE A 223 8.35 -14.00 23.77
C ILE A 223 8.71 -15.46 24.02
N GLY A 224 9.14 -15.83 25.23
CA GLY A 224 9.50 -17.22 25.59
C GLY A 224 10.74 -17.81 24.90
N ILE A 225 11.39 -17.06 24.01
CA ILE A 225 12.62 -17.45 23.32
C ILE A 225 13.83 -16.95 24.09
N ASN A 226 14.79 -17.85 24.33
CA ASN A 226 16.07 -17.48 24.92
C ASN A 226 16.98 -16.82 23.87
N VAL A 227 17.44 -15.60 24.13
CA VAL A 227 18.30 -14.87 23.18
C VAL A 227 19.62 -15.57 22.89
N ASN A 228 20.14 -16.32 23.87
CA ASN A 228 21.40 -17.06 23.71
C ASN A 228 21.26 -18.20 22.70
N ASP A 229 20.03 -18.65 22.45
CA ASP A 229 19.69 -19.74 21.54
C ASP A 229 19.12 -19.20 20.22
N LEU A 230 19.29 -17.90 19.89
CA LEU A 230 18.71 -17.37 18.66
C LEU A 230 19.26 -18.05 17.41
N ALA A 231 20.52 -18.46 17.41
CA ALA A 231 21.14 -19.11 16.24
C ALA A 231 20.43 -20.41 15.81
N ILE A 232 19.77 -21.12 16.73
CA ILE A 232 19.03 -22.35 16.40
C ILE A 232 17.59 -22.07 15.92
N GLN A 233 17.10 -20.85 16.08
CA GLN A 233 15.76 -20.47 15.64
C GLN A 233 15.72 -20.27 14.13
N PRO A 234 14.59 -20.57 13.46
CA PRO A 234 14.41 -20.29 12.04
C PRO A 234 14.60 -18.80 11.68
N PRO A 235 15.10 -18.47 10.47
CA PRO A 235 15.39 -17.07 10.09
C PRO A 235 14.20 -16.11 10.24
N ASN A 236 13.00 -16.59 9.91
CA ASN A 236 11.76 -15.82 10.04
C ASN A 236 11.38 -15.51 11.50
N VAL A 237 11.79 -16.35 12.46
CA VAL A 237 11.63 -16.10 13.90
C VAL A 237 12.71 -15.11 14.38
N ARG A 238 13.99 -15.35 14.02
CA ARG A 238 15.11 -14.45 14.35
C ARG A 238 14.85 -13.03 13.87
N SER A 239 14.35 -12.88 12.64
CA SER A 239 13.93 -11.60 12.04
C SER A 239 13.01 -10.78 12.96
N TYR A 240 12.00 -11.42 13.56
CA TYR A 240 11.07 -10.73 14.46
C TYR A 240 11.66 -10.49 15.85
N VAL A 241 12.51 -11.38 16.36
CA VAL A 241 13.19 -11.15 17.64
C VAL A 241 14.15 -9.96 17.52
N TYR A 242 15.00 -9.93 16.50
CA TYR A 242 15.90 -8.81 16.26
C TYR A 242 15.12 -7.50 16.07
N ARG A 243 14.02 -7.56 15.31
CA ARG A 243 13.13 -6.41 15.15
C ARG A 243 12.56 -5.92 16.48
N LEU A 244 12.08 -6.81 17.34
CA LEU A 244 11.54 -6.46 18.66
C LEU A 244 12.58 -5.74 19.51
N TYR A 245 13.81 -6.27 19.57
CA TYR A 245 14.92 -5.65 20.31
C TYR A 245 15.33 -4.29 19.71
N ALA A 246 15.26 -4.13 18.40
CA ALA A 246 15.52 -2.85 17.75
C ALA A 246 14.41 -1.81 17.97
N GLU A 247 13.15 -2.25 18.01
CA GLU A 247 11.98 -1.40 18.24
C GLU A 247 11.83 -0.99 19.73
N ASP A 248 12.45 -1.73 20.67
CA ASP A 248 12.45 -1.36 22.09
C ASP A 248 13.17 -0.02 22.33
N SER A 249 12.54 0.84 23.12
CA SER A 249 13.12 2.12 23.54
C SER A 249 14.02 1.99 24.77
N SER A 250 13.90 0.89 25.54
CA SER A 250 14.72 0.66 26.71
C SER A 250 16.17 0.33 26.32
N LEU A 251 17.14 0.96 27.00
CA LEU A 251 18.56 0.64 26.81
C LEU A 251 18.94 -0.51 27.73
N SER A 252 19.48 -1.58 27.15
CA SER A 252 20.09 -2.68 27.89
C SER A 252 21.30 -3.24 27.14
N THR A 253 22.25 -3.82 27.88
CA THR A 253 23.42 -4.50 27.29
C THR A 253 22.97 -5.62 26.35
N GLN A 254 21.96 -6.39 26.77
CA GLN A 254 21.38 -7.47 25.97
C GLN A 254 20.82 -6.95 24.64
N ARG A 255 20.16 -5.78 24.63
CA ARG A 255 19.68 -5.17 23.38
C ARG A 255 20.83 -4.85 22.43
N HIS A 256 21.90 -4.25 22.93
CA HIS A 256 23.07 -3.95 22.11
C HIS A 256 23.69 -5.23 21.52
N GLU A 257 23.88 -6.26 22.35
CA GLU A 257 24.41 -7.56 21.92
C GLU A 257 23.54 -8.23 20.84
N VAL A 258 22.21 -8.20 21.01
CA VAL A 258 21.27 -8.76 20.02
C VAL A 258 21.31 -7.99 18.70
N ILE A 259 21.45 -6.66 18.74
CA ILE A 259 21.58 -5.83 17.53
C ILE A 259 22.90 -6.14 16.82
N VAL A 260 24.02 -6.26 17.54
CA VAL A 260 25.32 -6.68 16.98
C VAL A 260 25.24 -8.07 16.36
N GLN A 261 24.59 -9.02 17.05
CA GLN A 261 24.39 -10.36 16.52
C GLN A 261 23.55 -10.33 15.24
N GLY A 262 22.45 -9.59 15.25
CA GLY A 262 21.53 -9.50 14.12
C GLY A 262 22.10 -8.80 12.89
N SER A 263 23.00 -7.81 13.07
CA SER A 263 23.66 -7.14 11.94
C SER A 263 24.66 -8.07 11.23
N ASN A 264 25.19 -9.07 11.94
CA ASN A 264 26.13 -10.07 11.44
C ASN A 264 25.48 -11.42 11.11
N ASP A 265 24.14 -11.53 11.17
CA ASP A 265 23.43 -12.77 10.87
C ASP A 265 23.62 -13.16 9.39
N GLN A 266 23.78 -14.44 9.10
CA GLN A 266 24.03 -14.91 7.73
C GLN A 266 22.77 -14.85 6.85
N ASP A 267 21.59 -14.94 7.45
CA ASP A 267 20.33 -14.93 6.71
C ASP A 267 19.83 -13.50 6.46
N ILE A 268 19.59 -13.18 5.18
CA ILE A 268 19.09 -11.88 4.72
C ILE A 268 17.76 -11.52 5.40
N GLU A 269 16.86 -12.48 5.59
CA GLU A 269 15.56 -12.22 6.23
C GLU A 269 15.71 -11.75 7.69
N ALA A 270 16.69 -12.29 8.40
CA ALA A 270 16.96 -11.93 9.79
C ALA A 270 17.54 -10.52 9.89
N ARG A 271 18.56 -10.22 9.06
CA ARG A 271 19.15 -8.88 8.94
C ARG A 271 18.13 -7.82 8.52
N LEU A 272 17.24 -8.16 7.58
CA LEU A 272 16.17 -7.28 7.13
C LEU A 272 15.20 -6.92 8.26
N GLY A 273 14.82 -7.90 9.10
CA GLY A 273 13.96 -7.67 10.26
C GLY A 273 14.56 -6.67 11.24
N LEU A 274 15.85 -6.82 11.53
CA LEU A 274 16.61 -5.89 12.36
C LEU A 274 16.60 -4.48 11.76
N ALA A 275 16.97 -4.34 10.48
CA ALA A 275 17.06 -3.04 9.80
C ALA A 275 15.71 -2.29 9.83
N ILE A 276 14.60 -3.01 9.62
CA ILE A 276 13.25 -2.45 9.71
C ILE A 276 12.95 -1.94 11.14
N GLY A 277 13.34 -2.68 12.17
CA GLY A 277 13.06 -2.32 13.56
C GLY A 277 13.85 -1.11 14.05
N LEU A 278 15.05 -0.88 13.52
CA LEU A 278 15.93 0.21 13.95
C LEU A 278 15.42 1.59 13.53
N ARG A 279 14.60 1.69 12.47
CA ARG A 279 14.25 2.96 11.81
C ARG A 279 13.83 4.08 12.78
N GLU A 280 13.00 3.77 13.76
CA GLU A 280 12.38 4.77 14.64
C GLU A 280 13.11 4.98 15.98
N ASN A 281 14.16 4.21 16.27
CA ASN A 281 14.85 4.26 17.56
C ASN A 281 16.35 4.54 17.39
N TYR A 282 16.92 5.25 18.36
CA TYR A 282 18.35 5.55 18.43
C TYR A 282 18.83 5.50 19.89
N TYR A 283 20.07 5.08 20.10
CA TYR A 283 20.75 5.15 21.39
C TYR A 283 22.28 5.30 21.20
N ASP A 284 22.95 5.79 22.24
CA ASP A 284 24.40 6.02 22.19
C ASP A 284 25.16 4.70 22.03
N GLY A 285 26.05 4.64 21.03
CA GLY A 285 26.80 3.42 20.66
C GLY A 285 26.17 2.63 19.50
N LEU A 286 24.97 2.99 19.03
CA LEU A 286 24.37 2.42 17.82
C LEU A 286 25.07 2.89 16.53
N GLU A 287 25.71 4.07 16.57
CA GLU A 287 26.40 4.68 15.42
C GLU A 287 27.41 3.72 14.79
N GLY A 288 28.36 3.20 15.59
CA GLY A 288 29.40 2.32 15.07
C GLY A 288 28.84 1.10 14.36
N ILE A 289 27.85 0.44 14.99
CA ILE A 289 27.21 -0.76 14.40
C ILE A 289 26.57 -0.43 13.06
N THR A 290 25.75 0.61 13.00
CA THR A 290 24.94 0.90 11.80
C THR A 290 25.75 1.50 10.66
N VAL A 291 26.78 2.29 10.95
CA VAL A 291 27.68 2.84 9.92
C VAL A 291 28.53 1.72 9.33
N ASP A 292 29.15 0.88 10.16
CA ASP A 292 29.95 -0.26 9.69
C ASP A 292 29.06 -1.23 8.89
N TRP A 293 27.89 -1.59 9.45
CA TRP A 293 26.94 -2.47 8.77
C TRP A 293 26.46 -1.89 7.43
N PHE A 294 26.18 -0.58 7.34
CA PHE A 294 25.75 0.03 6.08
C PHE A 294 26.83 -0.06 5.00
N HIS A 295 28.11 0.03 5.37
CA HIS A 295 29.21 -0.09 4.42
C HIS A 295 29.51 -1.54 4.02
N ASP A 296 29.30 -2.49 4.93
CA ASP A 296 29.59 -3.90 4.73
C ASP A 296 28.41 -4.71 4.17
N GLU A 297 27.18 -4.16 4.15
CA GLU A 297 25.99 -4.88 3.69
C GLU A 297 25.94 -5.02 2.16
N ASP A 298 25.99 -6.28 1.72
CA ASP A 298 25.91 -6.65 0.31
C ASP A 298 24.47 -6.65 -0.23
N ASP A 299 23.46 -6.95 0.60
CA ASP A 299 22.08 -7.01 0.13
C ASP A 299 21.48 -5.60 -0.02
N PRO A 300 21.07 -5.20 -1.24
CA PRO A 300 20.59 -3.85 -1.50
C PRO A 300 19.28 -3.52 -0.77
N THR A 301 18.48 -4.53 -0.41
CA THR A 301 17.23 -4.32 0.31
C THR A 301 17.52 -4.04 1.78
N VAL A 302 18.40 -4.83 2.40
CA VAL A 302 18.85 -4.60 3.78
C VAL A 302 19.57 -3.27 3.89
N GLY A 303 20.55 -3.01 3.02
CA GLY A 303 21.31 -1.76 3.01
C GLY A 303 20.41 -0.53 2.84
N ALA A 304 19.35 -0.63 2.04
CA ALA A 304 18.38 0.46 1.91
C ALA A 304 17.55 0.69 3.19
N HIS A 305 17.25 -0.35 3.98
CA HIS A 305 16.59 -0.19 5.28
C HIS A 305 17.53 0.34 6.38
N VAL A 306 18.81 -0.03 6.34
CA VAL A 306 19.82 0.58 7.21
C VAL A 306 19.97 2.07 6.88
N LEU A 307 20.00 2.42 5.59
CA LEU A 307 19.99 3.82 5.15
C LEU A 307 18.72 4.56 5.59
N ASP A 308 17.56 3.91 5.59
CA ASP A 308 16.32 4.52 6.10
C ASP A 308 16.45 4.89 7.59
N HIS A 309 17.14 4.09 8.41
CA HIS A 309 17.47 4.43 9.80
C HIS A 309 18.42 5.63 9.88
N ILE A 310 19.51 5.62 9.11
CA ILE A 310 20.49 6.72 9.07
C ILE A 310 19.79 8.04 8.74
N ILE A 311 18.92 8.04 7.73
CA ILE A 311 18.14 9.22 7.32
C ILE A 311 17.17 9.66 8.42
N ALA A 312 16.38 8.73 8.97
CA ALA A 312 15.38 9.05 9.99
C ALA A 312 16.02 9.63 11.26
N GLN A 313 17.25 9.20 11.59
CA GLN A 313 18.00 9.62 12.77
C GLN A 313 19.10 10.65 12.46
N ALA A 314 19.15 11.21 11.24
CA ALA A 314 20.22 12.12 10.82
C ALA A 314 20.41 13.34 11.73
N ALA A 315 19.32 13.83 12.35
CA ALA A 315 19.39 14.95 13.29
C ALA A 315 20.10 14.63 14.61
N LYS A 316 20.40 13.35 14.89
CA LYS A 316 21.08 12.90 16.12
C LYS A 316 22.60 12.94 15.99
N LEU A 317 23.13 12.73 14.78
CA LEU A 317 24.55 12.56 14.52
C LEU A 317 24.97 13.22 13.21
N ALA A 318 26.04 14.00 13.26
CA ALA A 318 26.62 14.62 12.07
C ALA A 318 27.09 13.58 11.04
N THR A 319 27.57 12.42 11.47
CA THR A 319 27.98 11.31 10.60
C THR A 319 26.79 10.80 9.77
N TYR A 320 25.63 10.62 10.40
CA TYR A 320 24.43 10.18 9.69
C TYR A 320 23.94 11.22 8.70
N GLU A 321 23.90 12.49 9.10
CA GLU A 321 23.53 13.61 8.22
C GLU A 321 24.44 13.64 6.98
N LYS A 322 25.76 13.50 7.18
CA LYS A 322 26.74 13.45 6.10
C LYS A 322 26.49 12.27 5.15
N ILE A 323 26.36 11.05 5.67
CA ILE A 323 26.10 9.84 4.86
C ILE A 323 24.80 10.01 4.06
N ALA A 324 23.74 10.48 4.70
CA ALA A 324 22.45 10.66 4.05
C ALA A 324 22.51 11.71 2.91
N ILE A 325 23.20 12.83 3.10
CA ILE A 325 23.42 13.84 2.05
C ILE A 325 24.23 13.27 0.89
N GLU A 326 25.38 12.66 1.17
CA GLU A 326 26.27 12.10 0.14
C GLU A 326 25.55 11.06 -0.73
N HIS A 327 24.77 10.17 -0.12
CA HIS A 327 24.00 9.18 -0.85
C HIS A 327 22.84 9.79 -1.66
N TYR A 328 22.26 10.89 -1.20
CA TYR A 328 21.18 11.58 -1.91
C TYR A 328 21.71 12.32 -3.14
N GLU A 329 22.89 12.93 -3.02
CA GLU A 329 23.63 13.54 -4.13
C GLU A 329 24.05 12.50 -5.16
N PHE A 330 24.61 11.38 -4.71
CA PHE A 330 25.01 10.26 -5.58
C PHE A 330 23.82 9.65 -6.34
N ALA A 331 22.64 9.61 -5.71
CA ALA A 331 21.41 9.13 -6.33
C ALA A 331 20.78 10.11 -7.34
N SER A 332 21.53 11.07 -7.88
CA SER A 332 21.01 12.09 -8.82
C SER A 332 20.27 11.53 -10.02
N ASN A 333 20.72 10.41 -10.55
CA ASN A 333 20.09 9.73 -11.69
C ASN A 333 19.12 8.61 -11.27
N ASP A 334 19.01 8.30 -9.98
CA ASP A 334 18.12 7.26 -9.45
C ASP A 334 16.96 7.90 -8.68
N MET A 335 15.95 8.33 -9.45
CA MET A 335 14.74 8.97 -8.91
C MET A 335 13.97 8.05 -7.95
N LYS A 336 14.06 6.72 -8.10
CA LYS A 336 13.39 5.78 -7.18
C LYS A 336 14.09 5.77 -5.83
N LYS A 337 15.43 5.73 -5.83
CA LYS A 337 16.23 5.84 -4.60
C LYS A 337 16.01 7.18 -3.91
N ARG A 338 16.02 8.29 -4.66
CA ARG A 338 15.69 9.62 -4.11
C ARG A 338 14.31 9.67 -3.48
N ALA A 339 13.30 9.11 -4.16
CA ALA A 339 11.94 9.06 -3.63
C ALA A 339 11.86 8.24 -2.33
N ARG A 340 12.56 7.12 -2.22
CA ARG A 340 12.64 6.37 -0.96
C ARG A 340 13.31 7.19 0.14
N MET A 341 14.46 7.80 -0.15
CA MET A 341 15.21 8.61 0.82
C MET A 341 14.37 9.79 1.33
N GLU A 342 13.67 10.49 0.44
CA GLU A 342 12.75 11.57 0.78
C GLU A 342 11.55 11.09 1.61
N ALA A 343 11.01 9.90 1.30
CA ALA A 343 9.93 9.30 2.08
C ALA A 343 10.40 8.91 3.50
N SER A 344 11.65 8.45 3.64
CA SER A 344 12.28 8.15 4.92
C SER A 344 12.62 9.41 5.72
N ALA A 345 12.97 10.50 5.04
CA ALA A 345 13.22 11.81 5.65
C ALA A 345 11.93 12.57 6.01
N ALA A 346 10.76 12.14 5.55
CA ALA A 346 9.51 12.88 5.71
C ALA A 346 9.23 13.28 7.17
N GLY A 347 9.05 14.58 7.41
CA GLY A 347 8.82 15.13 8.75
C GLY A 347 10.08 15.39 9.59
N THR A 348 11.27 15.19 9.03
CA THR A 348 12.57 15.48 9.68
C THR A 348 13.25 16.69 9.04
N LYS A 349 14.29 17.23 9.69
CA LYS A 349 15.06 18.38 9.18
C LYS A 349 15.76 18.07 7.85
N ILE A 350 16.36 16.88 7.71
CA ILE A 350 17.15 16.51 6.53
C ILE A 350 16.32 16.48 5.23
N TYR A 351 14.99 16.34 5.33
CA TYR A 351 14.11 16.48 4.18
C TYR A 351 14.24 17.84 3.50
N SER A 352 14.40 18.92 4.28
CA SER A 352 14.58 20.26 3.72
C SER A 352 15.92 20.41 3.01
N ASP A 353 16.97 19.74 3.50
CA ASP A 353 18.29 19.72 2.86
C ASP A 353 18.24 18.92 1.55
N PHE A 354 17.55 17.77 1.51
CA PHE A 354 17.30 17.04 0.27
C PHE A 354 16.58 17.90 -0.77
N LYS A 355 15.51 18.62 -0.38
CA LYS A 355 14.81 19.52 -1.30
C LYS A 355 15.66 20.66 -1.82
N ARG A 356 16.53 21.24 -0.98
CA ARG A 356 17.50 22.25 -1.43
C ARG A 356 18.44 21.67 -2.50
N ILE A 357 18.98 20.47 -2.26
CA ILE A 357 19.86 19.79 -3.22
C ILE A 357 19.13 19.51 -4.55
N SER A 358 17.87 19.03 -4.51
CA SER A 358 17.10 18.81 -5.75
C SER A 358 16.93 20.11 -6.54
N ILE A 359 16.57 21.20 -5.86
CA ILE A 359 16.34 22.52 -6.49
C ILE A 359 17.64 23.08 -7.07
N GLU A 360 18.77 22.98 -6.35
CA GLU A 360 20.06 23.45 -6.84
C GLU A 360 20.51 22.69 -8.09
N GLN A 361 20.28 21.38 -8.13
CA GLN A 361 20.61 20.56 -9.30
C GLN A 361 19.68 20.83 -10.50
N GLU A 362 18.38 21.03 -10.27
CA GLU A 362 17.43 21.40 -11.32
C GLU A 362 17.68 22.83 -11.84
N ALA A 363 17.98 23.78 -10.95
CA ALA A 363 18.32 25.15 -11.29
C ALA A 363 19.66 25.24 -12.03
N GLY A 364 20.62 24.35 -11.75
CA GLY A 364 21.87 24.24 -12.51
C GLY A 364 21.67 23.97 -14.00
N LEU A 365 20.53 23.39 -14.39
CA LEU A 365 20.18 23.13 -15.79
C LEU A 365 19.55 24.35 -16.50
N PHE A 366 19.04 25.35 -15.76
CA PHE A 366 18.32 26.51 -16.32
C PHE A 366 18.67 27.89 -15.71
N GLY A 367 19.72 28.01 -14.89
CA GLY A 367 19.89 29.17 -14.01
C GLY A 367 21.25 29.85 -14.03
N LEU A 368 21.55 30.63 -15.08
CA LEU A 368 22.43 31.81 -15.00
C LEU A 368 21.77 33.10 -15.51
N SER A 369 20.43 33.15 -15.58
CA SER A 369 19.72 34.40 -15.83
C SER A 369 18.54 34.52 -14.88
N GLY A 370 18.47 35.63 -14.16
CA GLY A 370 17.55 35.86 -13.04
C GLY A 370 16.10 36.04 -13.49
N GLY A 371 15.44 34.93 -13.81
CA GLY A 371 13.99 34.85 -13.88
C GLY A 371 13.42 34.53 -12.50
N ASN A 372 12.43 35.30 -12.06
CA ASN A 372 11.65 34.98 -10.87
C ASN A 372 11.15 33.53 -10.95
N VAL A 373 11.64 32.69 -10.03
CA VAL A 373 11.24 31.29 -9.93
C VAL A 373 9.87 31.24 -9.25
N THR A 374 8.81 31.13 -10.03
CA THR A 374 7.53 30.62 -9.52
C THR A 374 7.67 29.12 -9.26
N ASN A 375 7.68 28.75 -7.98
CA ASN A 375 7.64 27.37 -7.52
C ASN A 375 6.29 26.74 -7.93
N ASN A 376 6.25 26.09 -9.08
CA ASN A 376 5.11 25.29 -9.54
C ASN A 376 5.54 23.83 -9.67
N ASN A 377 5.97 23.21 -8.56
CA ASN A 377 5.94 21.75 -8.50
C ASN A 377 4.53 21.30 -8.11
N PHE A 378 3.58 21.43 -9.04
CA PHE A 378 2.25 20.85 -8.94
C PHE A 378 2.31 19.41 -9.43
N VAL A 379 2.40 18.46 -8.50
CA VAL A 379 2.08 17.06 -8.78
C VAL A 379 0.56 16.95 -8.83
N ASN A 380 -0.01 17.16 -10.02
CA ASN A 380 -1.46 17.11 -10.24
C ASN A 380 -1.88 15.65 -10.45
N HIS A 381 -2.32 14.98 -9.39
CA HIS A 381 -2.98 13.68 -9.49
C HIS A 381 -4.49 13.89 -9.72
N GLY A 382 -4.90 14.03 -10.98
CA GLY A 382 -6.31 14.06 -11.39
C GLY A 382 -6.73 15.33 -12.14
N THR A 383 -7.89 15.26 -12.80
CA THR A 383 -8.53 16.39 -13.51
C THR A 383 -9.07 17.41 -12.50
N VAL A 384 -8.22 18.33 -12.06
CA VAL A 384 -8.64 19.43 -11.17
C VAL A 384 -9.26 20.56 -12.00
N GLN A 385 -10.60 20.59 -12.05
CA GLN A 385 -11.38 21.80 -12.31
C GLN A 385 -11.53 22.57 -10.99
N GLY A 386 -10.93 23.76 -10.89
CA GLY A 386 -11.20 24.69 -9.79
C GLY A 386 -9.97 25.48 -9.35
N ALA A 387 -10.02 26.79 -9.55
CA ALA A 387 -8.98 27.75 -9.20
C ALA A 387 -8.72 27.81 -7.69
N ILE A 388 -7.46 27.60 -7.28
CA ILE A 388 -6.98 28.01 -5.96
C ILE A 388 -6.12 29.26 -6.14
N SER A 389 -6.69 30.42 -5.87
CA SER A 389 -5.95 31.66 -5.64
C SER A 389 -5.51 31.69 -4.18
N GLN A 390 -4.23 31.42 -3.91
CA GLN A 390 -3.61 31.79 -2.64
C GLN A 390 -3.06 33.21 -2.76
N SER A 391 -3.79 34.13 -2.11
CA SER A 391 -3.40 35.50 -1.74
C SER A 391 -2.69 36.34 -2.81
N GLY A 392 -3.49 37.00 -3.63
CA GLY A 392 -3.08 38.10 -4.50
C GLY A 392 -4.12 38.26 -5.60
N LYS A 393 -4.59 39.49 -5.86
CA LYS A 393 -5.52 39.79 -6.97
C LYS A 393 -4.81 39.59 -8.32
N ALA A 394 -4.55 38.34 -8.68
CA ALA A 394 -4.17 37.93 -10.01
C ALA A 394 -5.38 37.21 -10.62
N VAL A 395 -6.12 37.92 -11.46
CA VAL A 395 -7.11 37.31 -12.35
C VAL A 395 -6.28 36.69 -13.49
N ASN A 396 -6.13 35.37 -13.47
CA ASN A 396 -5.53 34.64 -14.58
C ASN A 396 -6.65 34.33 -15.57
N GLU A 397 -6.80 35.18 -16.57
CA GLU A 397 -7.57 34.87 -17.78
C GLU A 397 -6.59 34.28 -18.80
N GLY A 398 -6.61 32.95 -18.91
CA GLY A 398 -5.90 32.21 -19.94
C GLY A 398 -6.65 30.93 -20.23
N ASP A 399 -7.00 30.72 -21.50
CA ASP A 399 -7.54 29.46 -21.97
C ASP A 399 -6.45 28.38 -21.86
N MET A 400 -6.58 27.50 -20.88
CA MET A 400 -5.70 26.32 -20.76
C MET A 400 -6.09 25.29 -21.83
N GLN A 401 -5.37 25.30 -22.94
CA GLN A 401 -5.43 24.25 -23.95
C GLN A 401 -4.59 23.06 -23.45
N VAL A 402 -5.24 22.09 -22.80
CA VAL A 402 -4.61 20.82 -22.39
C VAL A 402 -4.30 20.03 -23.67
N SER A 403 -3.04 20.03 -24.10
CA SER A 403 -2.58 19.24 -25.24
C SER A 403 -2.43 17.77 -24.86
N LEU A 404 -2.89 16.87 -25.73
CA LEU A 404 -2.73 15.43 -25.57
C LEU A 404 -1.26 15.03 -25.75
N THR A 405 -0.80 14.02 -25.01
CA THR A 405 0.53 13.45 -25.22
C THR A 405 0.59 12.66 -26.54
N GLN A 406 1.79 12.48 -27.11
CA GLN A 406 1.97 11.74 -28.37
C GLN A 406 1.43 10.30 -28.31
N ALA A 407 1.55 9.61 -27.16
CA ALA A 407 0.99 8.28 -26.96
C ALA A 407 -0.55 8.31 -26.99
N GLN A 408 -1.17 9.30 -26.34
CA GLN A 408 -2.63 9.47 -26.33
C GLN A 408 -3.17 9.82 -27.73
N ILE A 409 -2.44 10.61 -28.53
CA ILE A 409 -2.80 10.90 -29.93
C ILE A 409 -2.81 9.60 -30.75
N GLN A 410 -1.79 8.76 -30.61
CA GLN A 410 -1.72 7.48 -31.33
C GLN A 410 -2.84 6.52 -30.93
N ASP A 411 -3.19 6.45 -29.66
CA ASP A 411 -4.29 5.60 -29.20
C ASP A 411 -5.66 6.14 -29.64
N ALA A 412 -5.86 7.46 -29.60
CA ALA A 412 -7.05 8.10 -30.16
C ALA A 412 -7.19 7.78 -31.67
N TRP A 413 -6.09 7.80 -32.43
CA TRP A 413 -6.12 7.46 -33.86
C TRP A 413 -6.54 6.02 -34.15
N LYS A 414 -6.12 5.06 -33.31
CA LYS A 414 -6.57 3.66 -33.44
C LYS A 414 -8.07 3.51 -33.19
N VAL A 415 -8.59 4.23 -32.19
CA VAL A 415 -10.03 4.21 -31.90
C VAL A 415 -10.81 4.85 -33.05
N LEU A 416 -10.32 5.96 -33.61
CA LEU A 416 -10.91 6.62 -34.77
C LEU A 416 -10.94 5.72 -36.03
N ASP A 417 -9.91 4.91 -36.29
CA ASP A 417 -9.94 3.90 -37.37
C ASP A 417 -11.01 2.83 -37.14
N GLY A 418 -11.13 2.37 -35.89
CA GLY A 418 -12.16 1.42 -35.49
C GLY A 418 -13.57 1.97 -35.73
N VAL A 419 -13.78 3.25 -35.45
CA VAL A 419 -15.06 3.95 -35.66
C VAL A 419 -15.46 3.94 -37.14
N VAL A 420 -14.56 4.30 -38.05
CA VAL A 420 -14.88 4.32 -39.50
C VAL A 420 -15.23 2.93 -40.00
N THR A 421 -14.46 1.92 -39.58
CA THR A 421 -14.68 0.52 -39.96
C THR A 421 -16.05 0.02 -39.50
N GLU A 422 -16.43 0.31 -38.26
CA GLU A 422 -17.69 -0.14 -37.68
C GLU A 422 -18.88 0.61 -38.29
N ILE A 423 -18.77 1.92 -38.54
CA ILE A 423 -19.84 2.74 -39.13
C ILE A 423 -20.11 2.34 -40.58
N ASP A 424 -19.09 1.96 -41.33
CA ASP A 424 -19.24 1.50 -42.71
C ASP A 424 -19.96 0.16 -42.82
N ALA A 425 -19.75 -0.73 -41.84
CA ALA A 425 -20.36 -2.05 -41.78
C ALA A 425 -21.87 -2.05 -41.46
N VAL A 426 -22.42 -0.91 -41.07
CA VAL A 426 -23.77 -0.80 -40.50
C VAL A 426 -24.73 -0.11 -41.48
N PRO A 427 -26.02 -0.51 -41.58
CA PRO A 427 -26.97 0.08 -42.53
C PRO A 427 -27.54 1.44 -42.05
N LEU A 428 -26.66 2.40 -41.77
CA LEU A 428 -27.02 3.82 -41.53
C LEU A 428 -27.22 4.57 -42.85
N SER A 429 -27.92 5.70 -42.81
CA SER A 429 -28.05 6.60 -43.97
C SER A 429 -26.68 7.15 -44.38
N ASP A 430 -26.52 7.39 -45.68
CA ASP A 430 -25.27 7.95 -46.24
C ASP A 430 -24.94 9.33 -45.66
N GLU A 431 -25.98 10.08 -45.24
CA GLU A 431 -25.85 11.36 -44.54
C GLU A 431 -25.11 11.20 -43.20
N ILE A 432 -25.54 10.26 -42.34
CA ILE A 432 -24.91 10.02 -41.03
C ILE A 432 -23.50 9.46 -41.21
N LYS A 433 -23.30 8.54 -42.18
CA LYS A 433 -21.96 8.03 -42.50
C LYS A 433 -21.03 9.13 -42.98
N GLY A 434 -21.53 10.06 -43.79
CA GLY A 434 -20.81 11.24 -44.25
C GLY A 434 -20.39 12.16 -43.11
N GLU A 435 -21.31 12.47 -42.19
CA GLU A 435 -21.03 13.29 -41.01
C GLU A 435 -19.96 12.67 -40.11
N VAL A 436 -20.05 11.37 -39.82
CA VAL A 436 -19.05 10.67 -39.00
C VAL A 436 -17.68 10.69 -39.67
N ARG A 437 -17.60 10.41 -40.98
CA ARG A 437 -16.32 10.41 -41.71
C ARG A 437 -15.67 11.79 -41.71
N ALA A 438 -16.45 12.84 -41.97
CA ALA A 438 -15.96 14.21 -41.94
C ALA A 438 -15.39 14.57 -40.56
N ALA A 439 -16.13 14.26 -39.49
CA ALA A 439 -15.69 14.52 -38.12
C ALA A 439 -14.43 13.73 -37.73
N VAL A 440 -14.33 12.46 -38.15
CA VAL A 440 -13.13 11.64 -37.92
C VAL A 440 -11.93 12.18 -38.70
N THR A 441 -12.11 12.63 -39.95
CA THR A 441 -11.03 13.27 -40.73
C THR A 441 -10.55 14.56 -40.08
N ASP A 442 -11.46 15.41 -39.61
CA ASP A 442 -11.11 16.65 -38.91
C ASP A 442 -10.38 16.36 -37.58
N ALA A 443 -10.86 15.40 -36.80
CA ALA A 443 -10.21 14.99 -35.54
C ALA A 443 -8.82 14.36 -35.76
N ARG A 444 -8.55 13.79 -36.95
CA ARG A 444 -7.21 13.31 -37.33
C ARG A 444 -6.27 14.42 -37.76
N ALA A 445 -6.77 15.40 -38.50
CA ALA A 445 -5.98 16.55 -38.91
C ALA A 445 -5.57 17.41 -37.70
N GLN A 446 -6.47 17.53 -36.72
CA GLN A 446 -6.24 18.27 -35.49
C GLN A 446 -6.78 17.49 -34.28
N THR A 447 -5.94 16.63 -33.71
CA THR A 447 -6.32 15.78 -32.57
C THR A 447 -6.26 16.55 -31.26
N ASP A 448 -7.40 17.14 -30.88
CA ASP A 448 -7.60 17.84 -29.62
C ASP A 448 -8.96 17.48 -28.98
N LYS A 449 -9.20 17.98 -27.77
CA LYS A 449 -10.40 17.65 -27.00
C LYS A 449 -11.69 18.07 -27.69
N LEU A 450 -11.67 19.19 -28.43
CA LEU A 450 -12.85 19.74 -29.09
C LEU A 450 -13.23 18.90 -30.30
N THR A 451 -12.24 18.53 -31.12
CA THR A 451 -12.50 17.71 -32.31
C THR A 451 -12.90 16.29 -31.93
N LEU A 452 -12.28 15.69 -30.92
CA LEU A 452 -12.67 14.38 -30.39
C LEU A 452 -14.06 14.41 -29.75
N GLY A 453 -14.39 15.47 -29.00
CA GLY A 453 -15.75 15.68 -28.46
C GLY A 453 -16.80 15.83 -29.56
N GLY A 454 -16.45 16.47 -30.69
CA GLY A 454 -17.30 16.54 -31.88
C GLY A 454 -17.61 15.17 -32.47
N VAL A 455 -16.60 14.28 -32.56
CA VAL A 455 -16.79 12.89 -33.00
C VAL A 455 -17.72 12.13 -32.05
N VAL A 456 -17.52 12.25 -30.74
CA VAL A 456 -18.38 11.61 -29.73
C VAL A 456 -19.85 12.04 -29.90
N GLY A 457 -20.11 13.33 -30.04
CA GLY A 457 -21.49 13.84 -30.20
C GLY A 457 -22.20 13.31 -31.46
N ILE A 458 -21.47 13.08 -32.54
CA ILE A 458 -22.03 12.48 -33.77
C ILE A 458 -22.23 10.97 -33.60
N LEU A 459 -21.31 10.28 -32.92
CA LEU A 459 -21.45 8.85 -32.64
C LEU A 459 -22.62 8.54 -31.71
N GLU A 460 -22.92 9.40 -30.73
CA GLU A 460 -24.12 9.26 -29.89
C GLU A 460 -25.42 9.33 -30.71
N LYS A 461 -25.45 10.16 -31.77
CA LYS A 461 -26.58 10.21 -32.71
C LYS A 461 -26.66 8.91 -33.52
N ALA A 462 -25.53 8.41 -34.00
CA ALA A 462 -25.46 7.14 -34.74
C ALA A 462 -25.89 5.95 -33.87
N GLU A 463 -25.44 5.89 -32.62
CA GLU A 463 -25.82 4.86 -31.65
C GLU A 463 -27.33 4.85 -31.40
N LYS A 464 -27.93 6.02 -31.14
CA LYS A 464 -29.39 6.14 -30.95
C LYS A 464 -30.16 5.70 -32.18
N GLY A 465 -29.68 6.04 -33.38
CA GLY A 465 -30.24 5.57 -34.64
C GLY A 465 -30.23 4.05 -34.76
N LEU A 466 -29.17 3.40 -34.28
CA LEU A 466 -29.01 1.94 -34.34
C LEU A 466 -29.80 1.18 -33.31
N GLN A 467 -29.94 1.73 -32.11
CA GLN A 467 -30.80 1.15 -31.08
C GLN A 467 -32.28 1.09 -31.51
N ALA A 468 -32.69 1.97 -32.44
CA ALA A 468 -34.03 1.97 -33.01
C ALA A 468 -34.24 0.89 -34.10
N VAL A 469 -33.18 0.23 -34.59
CA VAL A 469 -33.25 -0.77 -35.67
C VAL A 469 -33.12 -2.19 -35.10
N SER A 470 -34.15 -3.02 -35.31
CA SER A 470 -34.15 -4.42 -34.86
C SER A 470 -32.98 -5.21 -35.47
N GLY A 471 -32.20 -5.88 -34.62
CA GLY A 471 -31.04 -6.68 -35.02
C GLY A 471 -29.69 -5.95 -34.99
N MET A 472 -29.65 -4.66 -34.61
CA MET A 472 -28.42 -3.84 -34.60
C MET A 472 -27.85 -3.58 -33.20
N ALA A 473 -28.35 -4.28 -32.17
CA ALA A 473 -27.96 -4.07 -30.77
C ALA A 473 -26.45 -4.27 -30.52
N GLU A 474 -25.83 -5.25 -31.18
CA GLU A 474 -24.39 -5.50 -31.05
C GLU A 474 -23.53 -4.38 -31.66
N HIS A 475 -23.95 -3.83 -32.80
CA HIS A 475 -23.26 -2.70 -33.42
C HIS A 475 -23.42 -1.42 -32.60
N ALA A 476 -24.60 -1.16 -32.06
CA ALA A 476 -24.83 -0.05 -31.14
C ALA A 476 -23.93 -0.16 -29.88
N LYS A 477 -23.81 -1.36 -29.30
CA LYS A 477 -22.94 -1.61 -28.15
C LYS A 477 -21.45 -1.39 -28.45
N LYS A 478 -20.99 -1.79 -29.64
CA LYS A 478 -19.61 -1.53 -30.08
C LYS A 478 -19.34 -0.03 -30.26
N ILE A 479 -20.25 0.69 -30.90
CA ILE A 479 -20.16 2.15 -31.04
C ILE A 479 -20.17 2.82 -29.67
N GLY A 480 -21.03 2.39 -28.74
CA GLY A 480 -21.05 2.86 -27.35
C GLY A 480 -19.71 2.63 -26.63
N THR A 481 -19.05 1.50 -26.88
CA THR A 481 -17.71 1.22 -26.34
C THR A 481 -16.64 2.17 -26.90
N MET A 482 -16.72 2.50 -28.19
CA MET A 482 -15.82 3.46 -28.84
C MET A 482 -16.07 4.90 -28.37
N ILE A 483 -17.33 5.27 -28.10
CA ILE A 483 -17.70 6.55 -27.47
C ILE A 483 -17.00 6.69 -26.13
N VAL A 484 -17.15 5.69 -25.24
CA VAL A 484 -16.49 5.71 -23.92
C VAL A 484 -14.97 5.81 -24.04
N ALA A 485 -14.37 5.12 -25.00
CA ALA A 485 -12.94 5.20 -25.26
C ALA A 485 -12.50 6.59 -25.75
N LEU A 486 -13.25 7.21 -26.67
CA LEU A 486 -12.96 8.57 -27.16
C LEU A 486 -13.21 9.65 -26.10
N SER A 487 -14.23 9.49 -25.27
CA SER A 487 -14.55 10.38 -24.15
C SER A 487 -13.47 10.40 -23.07
N ALA A 488 -12.60 9.40 -23.02
CA ALA A 488 -11.43 9.41 -22.13
C ALA A 488 -10.35 10.40 -22.61
N PHE A 489 -10.40 10.84 -23.86
CA PHE A 489 -9.45 11.78 -24.47
C PHE A 489 -10.01 13.20 -24.64
N SER A 490 -11.33 13.36 -24.80
CA SER A 490 -12.03 14.67 -24.80
C SER A 490 -12.15 15.24 -23.39
#